data_AF-A0A8H6ZUH8-F1
#
_entry.id   AF-A0A8H6ZUH8-F1
#
_cell.length_a   1.000
_cell.length_b   1.000
_cell.length_c   1.000
_cell.angle_alpha   90.00
_cell.angle_beta   90.00
_cell.angle_gamma   90.00
#
_symmetry.space_group_name_H-M   'P 1'
#
loop_
_entity.id
_entity.type
_entity.pdbx_description
1 polymer ?
#
loop_
_entity_poly.entity_id
_entity_poly.type
_entity_poly.pdbx_seq_one_letter_code
_entity_poly.pdbx_strand_id
1 'polypeptide(L)'
;MSRLASFRGPSAPSTSPVPNPQSPSNKKKSRRSDALTDSSNLQPPSSPSRSATESTFHRKTRAYLLEFKAIANSWDDLVLIDGVRAAKHLVDARTELENSIALAPDRRPRYHLVGEKLVLAENKITELESIIATLEKHFWRMNNIIDGLEALYFEVTKAKGFQWAAKEPLWTTWSLEKFGTHTDSFFLHPSRLICACCSCLHSFSSPGVQSALHECKIIVDTLRSHTATFEVSRDAIARWVEQPWLEEFGWGANWEELCAAEVEKWDP
;
A
#
# COMPACT_ATOMS: atom_id res chain seq x y z
N MET A 1 -21.12 -51.00 -15.31
CA MET A 1 -20.18 -51.71 -14.43
C MET A 1 -20.13 -50.97 -13.09
N SER A 2 -20.69 -51.59 -12.05
CA SER A 2 -20.77 -51.08 -10.68
C SER A 2 -19.46 -51.28 -9.90
N ARG A 3 -19.17 -50.36 -8.97
CA ARG A 3 -18.58 -50.59 -7.62
C ARG A 3 -18.50 -49.22 -6.93
N LEU A 4 -19.51 -48.85 -6.13
CA LEU A 4 -19.69 -49.12 -4.69
C LEU A 4 -18.89 -48.16 -3.79
N ALA A 5 -19.67 -47.42 -3.00
CA ALA A 5 -19.27 -46.61 -1.86
C ALA A 5 -18.58 -47.42 -0.76
N SER A 6 -17.81 -46.76 0.11
CA SER A 6 -17.72 -47.19 1.51
C SER A 6 -17.40 -46.02 2.45
N PHE A 7 -18.28 -45.91 3.45
CA PHE A 7 -18.23 -45.09 4.64
C PHE A 7 -17.11 -45.52 5.62
N ARG A 8 -16.51 -44.56 6.33
CA ARG A 8 -16.52 -44.47 7.81
C ARG A 8 -15.76 -43.22 8.28
N GLY A 9 -16.41 -42.45 9.15
CA GLY A 9 -15.89 -41.23 9.75
C GLY A 9 -15.05 -41.46 11.02
N PRO A 10 -15.22 -40.62 12.05
CA PRO A 10 -14.15 -39.79 12.62
C PRO A 10 -13.56 -40.36 13.92
N SER A 11 -12.38 -39.86 14.33
CA SER A 11 -11.90 -39.99 15.71
C SER A 11 -10.98 -38.82 16.08
N ALA A 12 -11.46 -37.98 16.99
CA ALA A 12 -10.66 -37.29 18.01
C ALA A 12 -11.12 -37.83 19.38
N PRO A 13 -10.51 -37.50 20.54
CA PRO A 13 -9.19 -36.92 20.84
C PRO A 13 -8.40 -37.81 21.83
N SER A 14 -7.11 -37.54 22.13
CA SER A 14 -6.45 -38.14 23.30
C SER A 14 -5.37 -37.22 23.91
N THR A 15 -5.76 -36.62 25.03
CA THR A 15 -5.04 -36.51 26.32
C THR A 15 -3.50 -36.60 26.36
N SER A 16 -2.87 -35.47 26.71
CA SER A 16 -1.66 -35.35 27.57
C SER A 16 -1.88 -36.01 28.96
N PRO A 17 -0.95 -36.02 29.95
CA PRO A 17 0.45 -35.53 30.02
C PRO A 17 1.41 -36.52 30.74
N VAL A 18 2.75 -36.32 30.72
CA VAL A 18 3.64 -36.60 31.88
C VAL A 18 4.94 -35.76 31.80
N PRO A 19 5.34 -35.10 32.91
CA PRO A 19 6.61 -34.38 33.09
C PRO A 19 7.72 -35.29 33.63
N ASN A 20 9.00 -34.95 33.43
CA ASN A 20 10.08 -35.58 34.20
C ASN A 20 11.10 -34.53 34.71
N PRO A 21 11.28 -34.41 36.04
CA PRO A 21 12.34 -33.64 36.69
C PRO A 21 13.53 -34.53 37.06
N GLN A 22 14.76 -33.99 37.08
CA GLN A 22 15.75 -34.18 38.17
C GLN A 22 17.13 -33.61 37.79
N SER A 23 17.62 -32.77 38.70
CA SER A 23 18.98 -32.26 38.88
C SER A 23 19.83 -33.27 39.69
N PRO A 24 20.93 -32.90 40.38
CA PRO A 24 22.26 -32.47 39.91
C PRO A 24 23.40 -33.38 40.47
N SER A 25 24.64 -33.28 39.96
CA SER A 25 25.81 -33.67 40.78
C SER A 25 27.11 -32.97 40.39
N ASN A 26 27.63 -32.20 41.34
CA ASN A 26 29.00 -31.69 41.44
C ASN A 26 30.04 -32.83 41.42
N LYS A 27 31.19 -32.62 40.74
CA LYS A 27 32.49 -33.17 41.16
C LYS A 27 33.63 -32.22 40.79
N LYS A 28 34.52 -32.04 41.77
CA LYS A 28 35.62 -31.08 41.89
C LYS A 28 36.95 -31.86 41.95
N LYS A 29 38.07 -31.22 41.54
CA LYS A 29 39.51 -31.62 41.52
C LYS A 29 40.00 -31.90 40.09
N SER A 30 41.17 -31.45 39.59
CA SER A 30 42.48 -31.25 40.25
C SER A 30 43.48 -30.45 39.36
N ARG A 31 44.22 -29.52 39.99
CA ARG A 31 45.65 -29.10 39.84
C ARG A 31 46.33 -28.76 38.48
N ARG A 32 46.87 -27.52 38.47
CA ARG A 32 48.23 -27.02 38.11
C ARG A 32 48.86 -27.37 36.75
N SER A 33 49.15 -26.36 35.92
CA SER A 33 50.46 -25.65 35.88
C SER A 33 50.53 -24.60 34.77
N ASP A 34 50.93 -23.39 35.16
CA ASP A 34 51.74 -22.36 34.49
C ASP A 34 51.99 -22.43 32.97
N ALA A 35 51.50 -21.42 32.23
CA ALA A 35 52.24 -20.78 31.13
C ALA A 35 51.62 -19.41 30.81
N LEU A 36 52.49 -18.39 30.85
CA LEU A 36 52.24 -17.01 30.48
C LEU A 36 52.01 -16.87 28.97
N THR A 37 50.87 -16.33 28.56
CA THR A 37 50.73 -15.57 27.31
C THR A 37 49.80 -14.39 27.56
N ASP A 38 50.45 -13.24 27.76
CA ASP A 38 49.93 -11.90 27.61
C ASP A 38 49.72 -11.64 26.12
N SER A 39 48.49 -11.34 25.69
CA SER A 39 48.17 -10.49 24.53
C SER A 39 46.66 -10.45 24.25
N SER A 40 46.14 -9.23 24.42
CA SER A 40 45.08 -8.61 23.63
C SER A 40 43.76 -9.37 23.44
N ASN A 41 42.87 -9.10 24.39
CA ASN A 41 41.43 -8.98 24.17
C ASN A 41 41.14 -8.00 23.01
N LEU A 42 41.17 -8.48 21.77
CA LEU A 42 40.61 -7.81 20.61
C LEU A 42 39.25 -8.47 20.32
N GLN A 43 38.20 -7.93 20.95
CA GLN A 43 36.88 -8.05 20.35
C GLN A 43 36.99 -7.43 18.94
N PRO A 44 36.69 -8.17 17.86
CA PRO A 44 36.52 -7.54 16.56
C PRO A 44 35.42 -6.48 16.71
N PRO A 45 35.55 -5.28 16.10
CA PRO A 45 34.50 -4.28 16.14
C PRO A 45 33.23 -4.94 15.64
N SER A 46 32.20 -4.94 16.48
CA SER A 46 30.86 -5.39 16.15
C SER A 46 30.43 -4.66 14.89
N SER A 47 30.55 -5.33 13.74
CA SER A 47 29.96 -4.85 12.50
C SER A 47 28.45 -4.68 12.77
N PRO A 48 27.83 -3.55 12.41
CA PRO A 48 26.43 -3.27 12.74
C PRO A 48 25.45 -4.25 12.07
N SER A 49 25.94 -5.13 11.19
CA SER A 49 25.13 -5.95 10.30
C SER A 49 24.86 -7.39 10.78
N ARG A 50 25.16 -7.75 12.03
CA ARG A 50 24.83 -9.10 12.53
C ARG A 50 24.12 -9.01 13.88
N SER A 51 22.80 -9.23 13.83
CA SER A 51 21.92 -9.66 14.93
C SER A 51 21.29 -8.61 15.86
N ALA A 52 20.67 -7.55 15.31
CA ALA A 52 19.46 -7.05 15.95
C ALA A 52 18.39 -8.15 15.80
N THR A 53 18.06 -8.85 16.89
CA THR A 53 17.03 -9.89 16.84
C THR A 53 15.72 -9.24 16.43
N GLU A 54 15.25 -9.58 15.22
CA GLU A 54 14.07 -8.96 14.63
C GLU A 54 12.86 -9.10 15.56
N SER A 55 12.46 -8.00 16.18
CA SER A 55 11.30 -7.99 17.07
C SER A 55 9.98 -8.15 16.30
N THR A 56 8.89 -8.46 17.00
CA THR A 56 7.53 -8.47 16.45
C THR A 56 7.15 -7.15 15.79
N PHE A 57 7.66 -6.03 16.30
CA PHE A 57 7.36 -4.70 15.78
C PHE A 57 7.96 -4.46 14.39
N HIS A 58 9.20 -4.90 14.16
CA HIS A 58 9.82 -4.87 12.82
C HIS A 58 8.98 -5.61 11.79
N ARG A 59 8.57 -6.84 12.13
CA ARG A 59 7.76 -7.68 11.24
C ARG A 59 6.41 -7.03 10.91
N LYS A 60 5.74 -6.44 11.90
CA LYS A 60 4.48 -5.71 11.68
C LYS A 60 4.70 -4.46 10.81
N THR A 61 5.71 -3.64 11.11
CA THR A 61 6.05 -2.45 10.30
C THR A 61 6.34 -2.83 8.85
N ARG A 62 7.20 -3.84 8.61
CA ARG A 62 7.47 -4.32 7.25
C ARG A 62 6.20 -4.80 6.55
N ALA A 63 5.35 -5.56 7.24
CA ALA A 63 4.10 -6.05 6.67
C ALA A 63 3.21 -4.90 6.19
N TYR A 64 3.05 -3.85 7.00
CA TYR A 64 2.30 -2.65 6.60
C TYR A 64 2.93 -1.93 5.41
N LEU A 65 4.26 -1.72 5.41
CA LEU A 65 4.94 -1.03 4.31
C LEU A 65 4.85 -1.81 2.98
N LEU A 66 4.99 -3.14 3.03
CA LEU A 66 4.85 -4.00 1.86
C LEU A 66 3.41 -4.05 1.35
N GLU A 67 2.43 -4.07 2.26
CA GLU A 67 1.01 -4.00 1.87
C GLU A 67 0.71 -2.64 1.22
N PHE A 68 1.24 -1.55 1.77
CA PHE A 68 1.10 -0.22 1.20
C PHE A 68 1.70 -0.15 -0.21
N LYS A 69 2.94 -0.63 -0.39
CA LYS A 69 3.60 -0.75 -1.70
C LYS A 69 2.72 -1.49 -2.71
N ALA A 70 2.17 -2.63 -2.32
CA ALA A 70 1.34 -3.43 -3.22
C ALA A 70 0.08 -2.67 -3.68
N ILE A 71 -0.55 -1.92 -2.78
CA ILE A 71 -1.74 -1.10 -3.12
C ILE A 71 -1.33 0.10 -3.97
N ALA A 72 -0.20 0.75 -3.67
CA ALA A 72 0.32 1.88 -4.45
C ALA A 72 0.65 1.49 -5.89
N ASN A 73 1.31 0.34 -6.09
CA ASN A 73 1.58 -0.15 -7.45
C ASN A 73 0.27 -0.45 -8.21
N SER A 74 -0.70 -1.09 -7.53
CA SER A 74 -2.01 -1.34 -8.14
C SER A 74 -2.80 -0.06 -8.41
N TRP A 75 -2.61 0.98 -7.61
CA TRP A 75 -3.17 2.32 -7.84
C TRP A 75 -2.61 2.92 -9.12
N ASP A 76 -1.28 2.90 -9.28
CA ASP A 76 -0.61 3.45 -10.46
C ASP A 76 -1.04 2.72 -11.73
N ASP A 77 -1.14 1.39 -11.70
CA ASP A 77 -1.65 0.60 -12.82
C ASP A 77 -3.09 1.02 -13.19
N LEU A 78 -3.97 1.17 -12.20
CA LEU A 78 -5.36 1.58 -12.43
C LEU A 78 -5.44 2.99 -13.01
N VAL A 79 -4.64 3.93 -12.53
CA VAL A 79 -4.70 5.33 -12.99
C VAL A 79 -4.04 5.49 -14.36
N LEU A 80 -2.81 5.00 -14.52
CA LEU A 80 -1.96 5.26 -15.69
C LEU A 80 -2.33 4.37 -16.88
N ILE A 81 -2.81 3.15 -16.62
CA ILE A 81 -3.07 2.16 -17.67
C ILE A 81 -4.57 2.05 -17.89
N ASP A 82 -5.31 1.54 -16.91
CA ASP A 82 -6.71 1.17 -17.11
C ASP A 82 -7.62 2.39 -17.23
N GLY A 83 -7.41 3.41 -16.40
CA GLY A 83 -8.16 4.67 -16.41
C GLY A 83 -7.99 5.42 -17.72
N VAL A 84 -6.74 5.64 -18.15
CA VAL A 84 -6.44 6.28 -19.44
C VAL A 84 -7.02 5.49 -20.61
N ARG A 85 -6.91 4.15 -20.59
CA ARG A 85 -7.46 3.29 -21.64
C ARG A 85 -8.99 3.40 -21.70
N ALA A 86 -9.67 3.29 -20.56
CA ALA A 86 -11.12 3.38 -20.50
C ALA A 86 -11.64 4.75 -20.94
N ALA A 87 -10.96 5.83 -20.52
CA ALA A 87 -11.31 7.19 -20.92
C ALA A 87 -11.16 7.42 -22.44
N LYS A 88 -10.06 6.95 -23.04
CA LYS A 88 -9.86 6.99 -24.50
C LYS A 88 -10.95 6.23 -25.25
N HIS A 89 -11.25 5.00 -24.81
CA HIS A 89 -12.31 4.19 -25.44
C HIS A 89 -13.70 4.85 -25.37
N LEU A 90 -14.01 5.58 -24.30
CA LEU A 90 -15.25 6.35 -24.22
C LEU A 90 -15.30 7.48 -25.25
N VAL A 91 -14.21 8.24 -25.40
CA VAL A 91 -14.11 9.32 -26.38
C VAL A 91 -14.19 8.78 -27.80
N ASP A 92 -13.52 7.67 -28.09
CA ASP A 92 -13.58 7.00 -29.40
C ASP A 92 -15.02 6.55 -29.72
N ALA A 93 -15.71 5.93 -28.76
CA ALA A 93 -17.10 5.49 -28.93
C ALA A 93 -18.06 6.66 -29.21
N ARG A 94 -17.87 7.79 -28.52
CA ARG A 94 -18.65 9.02 -28.75
C ARG A 94 -18.35 9.64 -30.12
N THR A 95 -17.08 9.70 -30.48
CA THR A 95 -16.65 10.23 -31.78
C THR A 95 -17.20 9.39 -32.93
N GLU A 96 -17.20 8.06 -32.78
CA GLU A 96 -17.79 7.16 -33.77
C GLU A 96 -19.31 7.37 -33.92
N LEU A 97 -20.02 7.59 -32.80
CA LEU A 97 -21.45 7.94 -32.82
C LEU A 97 -21.70 9.27 -33.53
N GLU A 98 -20.94 10.32 -33.20
CA GLU A 98 -21.05 11.63 -33.84
C GLU A 98 -20.78 11.56 -35.35
N ASN A 99 -19.73 10.85 -35.76
CA ASN A 99 -19.41 10.60 -37.16
C ASN A 99 -20.54 9.85 -37.87
N SER A 100 -21.12 8.84 -37.23
CA SER A 100 -22.25 8.07 -37.78
C SER A 100 -23.49 8.94 -37.98
N ILE A 101 -23.77 9.87 -37.06
CA ILE A 101 -24.87 10.83 -37.18
C ILE A 101 -24.58 11.85 -38.29
N ALA A 102 -23.34 12.32 -38.41
CA ALA A 102 -22.94 13.29 -39.44
C ALA A 102 -23.07 12.72 -40.86
N LEU A 103 -22.84 11.41 -41.04
CA LEU A 103 -23.01 10.69 -42.30
C LEU A 103 -24.47 10.35 -42.63
N ALA A 104 -25.39 10.44 -41.67
CA ALA A 104 -26.79 10.15 -41.91
C ALA A 104 -27.46 11.25 -42.76
N PRO A 105 -28.30 10.89 -43.74
CA PRO A 105 -29.04 11.87 -44.53
C PRO A 105 -29.93 12.73 -43.62
N ASP A 106 -29.91 14.04 -43.83
CA ASP A 106 -30.59 15.05 -43.01
C ASP A 106 -30.20 15.06 -41.52
N ARG A 107 -29.07 14.42 -41.15
CA ARG A 107 -28.63 14.17 -39.76
C ARG A 107 -29.70 13.49 -38.89
N ARG A 108 -30.62 12.75 -39.52
CA ARG A 108 -31.70 12.01 -38.86
C ARG A 108 -31.56 10.53 -39.19
N PRO A 109 -30.87 9.76 -38.31
CA PRO A 109 -30.76 8.32 -38.48
C PRO A 109 -32.17 7.70 -38.57
N ARG A 110 -32.43 6.96 -39.65
CA ARG A 110 -33.75 6.36 -39.89
C ARG A 110 -33.92 5.00 -39.18
N TYR A 111 -32.91 4.52 -38.44
CA TYR A 111 -32.89 3.18 -37.83
C TYR A 111 -32.03 3.14 -36.54
N HIS A 112 -32.08 1.99 -35.83
CA HIS A 112 -31.48 1.68 -34.51
C HIS A 112 -29.96 1.90 -34.33
N LEU A 113 -29.25 2.51 -35.29
CA LEU A 113 -27.81 2.76 -35.25
C LEU A 113 -27.34 3.49 -33.99
N VAL A 114 -28.13 4.46 -33.55
CA VAL A 114 -27.83 5.29 -32.37
C VAL A 114 -27.92 4.47 -31.08
N GLY A 115 -28.83 3.50 -31.01
CA GLY A 115 -29.08 2.72 -29.79
C GLY A 115 -27.87 1.88 -29.39
N GLU A 116 -27.30 1.11 -30.31
CA GLU A 116 -26.14 0.24 -30.03
C GLU A 116 -24.89 1.04 -29.63
N LYS A 117 -24.65 2.16 -30.31
CA LYS A 117 -23.51 3.04 -30.03
C LYS A 117 -23.65 3.79 -28.70
N LEU A 118 -24.88 4.19 -28.34
CA LEU A 118 -25.15 4.74 -27.01
C LEU A 118 -24.91 3.69 -25.91
N VAL A 119 -25.41 2.47 -26.08
CA VAL A 119 -25.15 1.37 -25.13
C VAL A 119 -23.66 1.11 -24.96
N LEU A 120 -22.88 1.15 -26.05
CA LEU A 120 -21.42 1.04 -25.96
C LEU A 120 -20.80 2.17 -25.14
N ALA A 121 -21.21 3.42 -25.36
CA ALA A 121 -20.72 4.56 -24.58
C ALA A 121 -21.09 4.46 -23.09
N GLU A 122 -22.32 4.04 -22.77
CA GLU A 122 -22.77 3.80 -21.39
C GLU A 122 -21.92 2.72 -20.70
N ASN A 123 -21.66 1.61 -21.39
CA ASN A 123 -20.80 0.55 -20.86
C ASN A 123 -19.39 1.08 -20.53
N LYS A 124 -18.87 2.02 -21.32
CA LYS A 124 -17.57 2.66 -21.07
C LYS A 124 -17.62 3.66 -19.91
N ILE A 125 -18.74 4.34 -19.69
CA ILE A 125 -18.96 5.15 -18.49
C ILE A 125 -18.97 4.25 -17.26
N THR A 126 -19.70 3.12 -17.28
CA THR A 126 -19.72 2.16 -16.17
C THR A 126 -18.33 1.58 -15.88
N GLU A 127 -17.52 1.32 -16.92
CA GLU A 127 -16.12 0.89 -16.77
C GLU A 127 -15.31 1.95 -16.00
N LEU A 128 -15.41 3.24 -16.36
CA LEU A 128 -14.76 4.33 -15.63
C LEU A 128 -15.25 4.47 -14.18
N GLU A 129 -16.56 4.37 -13.94
CA GLU A 129 -17.13 4.39 -12.59
C GLU A 129 -16.58 3.25 -11.73
N SER A 130 -16.38 2.06 -12.31
CA SER A 130 -15.78 0.92 -11.61
C SER A 130 -14.30 1.14 -11.24
N ILE A 131 -13.55 1.85 -12.09
CA ILE A 131 -12.16 2.23 -11.82
C ILE A 131 -12.12 3.21 -10.66
N ILE A 132 -12.97 4.25 -10.65
CA ILE A 132 -13.06 5.21 -9.55
C ILE A 132 -13.44 4.50 -8.24
N ALA A 133 -14.43 3.62 -8.24
CA ALA A 133 -14.81 2.86 -7.04
C ALA A 133 -13.65 1.99 -6.51
N THR A 134 -12.83 1.44 -7.41
CA THR A 134 -11.64 0.66 -7.02
C THR A 134 -10.55 1.55 -6.44
N LEU A 135 -10.31 2.73 -7.03
CA LEU A 135 -9.39 3.73 -6.48
C LEU A 135 -9.85 4.19 -5.10
N GLU A 136 -11.13 4.50 -4.89
CA GLU A 136 -11.64 4.83 -3.55
C GLU A 136 -11.35 3.73 -2.53
N LYS A 137 -11.56 2.47 -2.92
CA LYS A 137 -11.26 1.32 -2.05
C LYS A 137 -9.78 1.23 -1.71
N HIS A 138 -8.89 1.44 -2.68
CA HIS A 138 -7.45 1.46 -2.46
C HIS A 138 -7.04 2.60 -1.52
N PHE A 139 -7.60 3.80 -1.70
CA PHE A 139 -7.35 4.95 -0.84
C PHE A 139 -7.76 4.67 0.61
N TRP A 140 -8.95 4.11 0.82
CA TRP A 140 -9.41 3.69 2.14
C TRP A 140 -8.48 2.65 2.77
N ARG A 141 -8.00 1.69 1.98
CA ARG A 141 -7.08 0.67 2.48
C ARG A 141 -5.71 1.25 2.84
N MET A 142 -5.18 2.19 2.05
CA MET A 142 -3.95 2.92 2.36
C MET A 142 -4.09 3.67 3.69
N ASN A 143 -5.20 4.39 3.91
CA ASN A 143 -5.45 5.08 5.18
C ASN A 143 -5.50 4.10 6.36
N ASN A 144 -6.19 2.97 6.22
CA ASN A 144 -6.24 1.95 7.27
C ASN A 144 -4.85 1.38 7.63
N ILE A 145 -3.94 1.26 6.65
CA ILE A 145 -2.57 0.82 6.90
C ILE A 145 -1.81 1.87 7.71
N ILE A 146 -2.00 3.15 7.38
CA ILE A 146 -1.37 4.24 8.12
C ILE A 146 -1.91 4.32 9.55
N ASP A 147 -3.24 4.23 9.74
CA ASP A 147 -3.85 4.12 11.06
C ASP A 147 -3.29 2.91 11.83
N GLY A 148 -3.02 1.81 11.13
CA GLY A 148 -2.37 0.61 11.66
C GLY A 148 -0.92 0.83 12.10
N LEU A 149 -0.15 1.64 11.36
CA LEU A 149 1.21 2.06 11.72
C LEU A 149 1.20 3.01 12.93
N GLU A 150 0.24 3.94 12.99
CA GLU A 150 0.06 4.84 14.14
C GLU A 150 -0.31 4.04 15.41
N ALA A 151 -1.26 3.11 15.30
CA ALA A 151 -1.62 2.22 16.38
C ALA A 151 -0.41 1.38 16.85
N LEU A 152 0.41 0.90 15.90
CA LEU A 152 1.65 0.18 16.21
C LEU A 152 2.64 1.05 16.97
N TYR A 153 2.77 2.33 16.62
CA TYR A 153 3.61 3.28 17.35
C TYR A 153 3.17 3.44 18.81
N PHE A 154 1.86 3.55 19.06
CA PHE A 154 1.32 3.60 20.42
C PHE A 154 1.54 2.28 21.19
N GLU A 155 1.35 1.13 20.54
CA GLU A 155 1.63 -0.20 21.12
C GLU A 155 3.09 -0.29 21.58
N VAL A 156 4.02 0.12 20.72
CA VAL A 156 5.46 0.12 20.99
C VAL A 156 5.81 1.06 22.13
N THR A 157 5.27 2.28 22.11
CA THR A 157 5.50 3.27 23.16
C THR A 157 5.04 2.75 24.52
N LYS A 158 3.91 2.04 24.58
CA LYS A 158 3.42 1.40 25.80
C LYS A 158 4.31 0.22 26.25
N ALA A 159 4.81 -0.57 25.32
CA ALA A 159 5.57 -1.79 25.61
C ALA A 159 7.05 -1.55 25.95
N LYS A 160 7.70 -0.62 25.26
CA LYS A 160 9.15 -0.36 25.34
C LYS A 160 9.51 1.06 25.78
N GLY A 161 8.52 1.94 25.90
CA GLY A 161 8.71 3.35 26.23
C GLY A 161 8.93 4.23 24.99
N PHE A 162 8.60 5.50 25.15
CA PHE A 162 8.68 6.52 24.09
C PHE A 162 10.09 6.66 23.50
N GLN A 163 11.14 6.62 24.33
CA GLN A 163 12.52 6.77 23.84
C GLN A 163 12.90 5.67 22.84
N TRP A 164 12.42 4.44 23.03
CA TRP A 164 12.66 3.34 22.10
C TRP A 164 11.94 3.60 20.77
N ALA A 165 10.66 3.97 20.81
CA ALA A 165 9.87 4.24 19.62
C ALA A 165 10.43 5.41 18.78
N ALA A 166 10.92 6.44 19.46
CA ALA A 166 11.40 7.68 18.88
C ALA A 166 12.84 7.59 18.33
N LYS A 167 13.75 6.97 19.09
CA LYS A 167 15.20 7.07 18.81
C LYS A 167 15.83 5.77 18.34
N GLU A 168 15.28 4.62 18.71
CA GLU A 168 15.91 3.35 18.36
C GLU A 168 15.64 3.03 16.89
N PRO A 169 16.68 2.79 16.06
CA PRO A 169 16.49 2.34 14.70
C PRO A 169 15.87 0.94 14.66
N LEU A 170 14.96 0.71 13.72
CA LEU A 170 14.37 -0.59 13.48
C LEU A 170 15.39 -1.52 12.79
N TRP A 171 15.88 -1.15 11.61
CA TRP A 171 16.86 -1.97 10.88
C TRP A 171 18.19 -1.27 10.71
N THR A 172 18.19 -0.13 10.01
CA THR A 172 19.42 0.63 9.73
C THR A 172 19.40 1.94 10.50
N THR A 173 18.76 2.99 10.00
CA THR A 173 18.88 4.34 10.60
C THR A 173 17.54 4.94 11.03
N TRP A 174 16.42 4.37 10.59
CA TRP A 174 15.09 4.86 10.88
C TRP A 174 14.44 4.19 12.08
N SER A 175 13.98 5.01 13.01
CA SER A 175 13.10 4.59 14.11
C SER A 175 11.66 4.45 13.64
N LEU A 176 10.81 3.81 14.46
CA LEU A 176 9.38 3.69 14.15
C LEU A 176 8.69 5.06 14.06
N GLU A 177 9.08 6.01 14.90
CA GLU A 177 8.60 7.40 14.79
C GLU A 177 8.97 7.99 13.44
N LYS A 178 10.20 7.79 12.94
CA LYS A 178 10.58 8.27 11.61
C LYS A 178 9.74 7.64 10.52
N PHE A 179 9.48 6.33 10.56
CA PHE A 179 8.58 5.72 9.58
C PHE A 179 7.17 6.31 9.66
N GLY A 180 6.63 6.56 10.86
CA GLY A 180 5.29 7.14 11.04
C GLY A 180 5.20 8.65 10.81
N THR A 181 6.29 9.40 10.96
CA THR A 181 6.30 10.88 10.78
C THR A 181 6.82 11.28 9.42
N HIS A 182 7.62 10.46 8.74
CA HIS A 182 8.02 10.74 7.37
C HIS A 182 6.93 10.34 6.37
N THR A 183 6.06 9.38 6.74
CA THR A 183 4.73 9.20 6.12
C THR A 183 3.82 10.40 6.30
N ASP A 184 4.17 11.35 7.17
CA ASP A 184 3.33 12.52 7.46
C ASP A 184 3.97 13.82 6.97
N SER A 185 5.30 13.93 7.07
CA SER A 185 6.05 15.16 6.77
C SER A 185 6.12 15.47 5.28
N PHE A 186 5.90 14.47 4.41
CA PHE A 186 5.72 14.69 2.98
C PHE A 186 4.24 14.91 2.61
N PHE A 187 3.34 14.60 3.54
CA PHE A 187 1.90 14.55 3.33
C PHE A 187 1.12 15.58 4.17
N LEU A 188 1.75 16.49 4.93
CA LEU A 188 1.14 17.73 5.42
C LEU A 188 2.15 18.65 6.12
N HIS A 189 1.74 19.92 6.18
CA HIS A 189 2.47 21.11 6.66
C HIS A 189 3.33 20.93 7.94
N PRO A 190 4.54 21.54 8.04
CA PRO A 190 5.52 21.28 9.12
C PRO A 190 5.19 21.81 10.53
N SER A 191 3.96 22.18 10.86
CA SER A 191 3.61 22.82 12.13
C SER A 191 2.97 21.91 13.18
N ARG A 192 3.03 20.58 13.01
CA ARG A 192 2.28 19.62 13.84
C ARG A 192 3.13 18.56 14.54
N LEU A 193 4.40 18.83 14.86
CA LEU A 193 5.06 18.03 15.88
C LEU A 193 4.59 18.50 17.26
N ILE A 194 3.83 17.63 17.92
CA ILE A 194 3.56 17.66 19.37
C ILE A 194 2.48 18.69 19.77
N CYS A 195 1.23 18.45 19.38
CA CYS A 195 0.10 18.94 20.19
C CYS A 195 -0.83 17.77 20.53
N ALA A 196 -0.74 17.36 21.79
CA ALA A 196 -1.62 16.42 22.44
C ALA A 196 -3.08 16.88 22.40
N CYS A 197 -3.98 15.90 22.33
CA CYS A 197 -5.44 15.97 22.52
C CYS A 197 -6.31 16.27 21.28
N CYS A 198 -6.72 15.18 20.63
CA CYS A 198 -8.10 14.89 20.24
C CYS A 198 -8.82 15.63 19.11
N SER A 199 -8.24 16.59 18.39
CA SER A 199 -9.00 17.30 17.33
C SER A 199 -8.42 17.27 15.91
N CYS A 200 -7.30 16.57 15.66
CA CYS A 200 -6.65 16.55 14.34
C CYS A 200 -6.92 15.29 13.48
N LEU A 201 -7.72 14.34 13.97
CA LEU A 201 -7.92 13.00 13.40
C LEU A 201 -8.75 12.93 12.09
N HIS A 202 -8.90 14.04 11.36
CA HIS A 202 -9.70 14.06 10.12
C HIS A 202 -8.97 14.62 8.88
N SER A 203 -7.68 14.97 8.98
CA SER A 203 -6.91 15.42 7.81
C SER A 203 -5.55 14.74 7.76
N PHE A 204 -5.55 13.41 7.83
CA PHE A 204 -4.36 12.58 7.60
C PHE A 204 -4.30 12.04 6.17
N SER A 205 -5.29 12.37 5.33
CA SER A 205 -5.30 11.93 3.95
C SER A 205 -4.13 12.54 3.17
N SER A 206 -3.26 11.66 2.69
CA SER A 206 -2.21 11.96 1.70
C SER A 206 -2.70 13.00 0.67
N PRO A 207 -2.19 14.25 0.69
CA PRO A 207 -2.64 15.31 -0.20
C PRO A 207 -2.43 14.91 -1.66
N GLY A 208 -1.35 14.18 -1.96
CA GLY A 208 -1.09 13.65 -3.30
C GLY A 208 -2.15 12.66 -3.75
N VAL A 209 -2.39 11.57 -3.00
CA VAL A 209 -3.33 10.50 -3.40
C VAL A 209 -4.79 10.97 -3.32
N GLN A 210 -5.12 11.82 -2.34
CA GLN A 210 -6.46 12.40 -2.26
C GLN A 210 -6.73 13.37 -3.41
N SER A 211 -5.76 14.23 -3.74
CA SER A 211 -5.89 15.14 -4.89
C SER A 211 -5.96 14.34 -6.19
N ALA A 212 -5.17 13.28 -6.33
CA ALA A 212 -5.23 12.35 -7.45
C ALA A 212 -6.64 11.79 -7.66
N LEU A 213 -7.22 11.24 -6.59
CA LEU A 213 -8.56 10.67 -6.61
C LEU A 213 -9.62 11.73 -6.93
N HIS A 214 -9.49 12.92 -6.36
CA HIS A 214 -10.41 14.02 -6.59
C HIS A 214 -10.38 14.49 -8.04
N GLU A 215 -9.20 14.68 -8.62
CA GLU A 215 -9.04 15.03 -10.02
C GLU A 215 -9.56 13.94 -10.96
N CYS A 216 -9.27 12.66 -10.68
CA CYS A 216 -9.83 11.56 -11.45
C CYS A 216 -11.37 11.58 -11.44
N LYS A 217 -11.99 11.87 -10.28
CA LYS A 217 -13.45 12.02 -10.18
C LYS A 217 -13.98 13.19 -11.01
N ILE A 218 -13.36 14.37 -10.92
CA ILE A 218 -13.74 15.54 -11.73
C ILE A 218 -13.67 15.20 -13.21
N ILE A 219 -12.63 14.50 -13.63
CA ILE A 219 -12.46 14.10 -15.03
C ILE A 219 -13.54 13.08 -15.44
N VAL A 220 -13.80 12.04 -14.63
CA VAL A 220 -14.90 11.09 -14.93
C VAL A 220 -16.25 11.79 -14.98
N ASP A 221 -16.56 12.72 -14.07
CA ASP A 221 -17.81 13.48 -14.09
C ASP A 221 -17.93 14.35 -15.35
N THR A 222 -16.81 14.94 -15.80
CA THR A 222 -16.74 15.66 -17.08
C THR A 222 -17.04 14.74 -18.25
N LEU A 223 -16.39 13.57 -18.29
CA LEU A 223 -16.56 12.56 -19.33
C LEU A 223 -17.91 11.87 -19.27
N ARG A 224 -18.57 11.81 -18.11
CA ARG A 224 -19.90 11.23 -17.94
C ARG A 224 -20.96 12.04 -18.68
N SER A 225 -20.81 13.36 -18.74
CA SER A 225 -21.77 14.22 -19.42
C SER A 225 -21.88 13.88 -20.92
N HIS A 226 -23.08 13.52 -21.38
CA HIS A 226 -23.37 13.29 -22.80
C HIS A 226 -23.32 14.57 -23.65
N THR A 227 -23.28 15.73 -23.01
CA THR A 227 -23.17 17.03 -23.70
C THR A 227 -21.72 17.51 -23.84
N ALA A 228 -20.75 16.76 -23.29
CA ALA A 228 -19.34 17.10 -23.43
C ALA A 228 -18.91 16.99 -24.90
N THR A 229 -18.29 18.04 -25.43
CA THR A 229 -17.74 18.02 -26.79
C THR A 229 -16.49 17.16 -26.87
N PHE A 230 -16.06 16.84 -28.08
CA PHE A 230 -14.79 16.15 -28.32
C PHE A 230 -13.61 16.89 -27.68
N GLU A 231 -13.54 18.21 -27.83
CA GLU A 231 -12.46 19.03 -27.28
C GLU A 231 -12.43 18.98 -25.74
N VAL A 232 -13.59 19.13 -25.10
CA VAL A 232 -13.72 19.03 -23.64
C VAL A 232 -13.26 17.65 -23.16
N SER A 233 -13.66 16.60 -23.88
CA SER A 233 -13.31 15.22 -23.53
C SER A 233 -11.82 14.92 -23.76
N ARG A 234 -11.24 15.46 -24.83
CA ARG A 234 -9.80 15.35 -25.13
C ARG A 234 -8.97 16.07 -24.07
N ASP A 235 -9.36 17.28 -23.70
CA ASP A 235 -8.64 18.08 -22.69
C ASP A 235 -8.77 17.43 -21.29
N ALA A 236 -9.92 16.83 -20.99
CA ALA A 236 -10.12 15.97 -19.83
C ALA A 236 -9.16 14.76 -19.80
N ILE A 237 -8.98 14.05 -20.93
CA ILE A 237 -8.01 12.96 -21.02
C ILE A 237 -6.57 13.48 -20.90
N ALA A 238 -6.24 14.63 -21.51
CA ALA A 238 -4.91 15.21 -21.39
C ALA A 238 -4.55 15.48 -19.92
N ARG A 239 -5.47 16.09 -19.16
CA ARG A 239 -5.32 16.26 -17.70
C ARG A 239 -5.19 14.92 -16.96
N TRP A 240 -5.94 13.90 -17.37
CA TRP A 240 -5.74 12.55 -16.81
C TRP A 240 -4.36 12.00 -17.15
N VAL A 241 -3.77 12.29 -18.30
CA VAL A 241 -2.45 11.74 -18.66
C VAL A 241 -1.32 12.47 -17.94
N GLU A 242 -1.46 13.78 -17.71
CA GLU A 242 -0.41 14.61 -17.09
C GLU A 242 -0.07 14.19 -15.66
N GLN A 243 -1.06 13.75 -14.86
CA GLN A 243 -0.88 13.25 -13.48
C GLN A 243 0.22 13.95 -12.65
N PRO A 244 0.27 15.30 -12.57
CA PRO A 244 1.38 16.00 -11.93
C PRO A 244 1.60 15.60 -10.46
N TRP A 245 0.54 15.13 -9.79
CA TRP A 245 0.60 14.66 -8.41
C TRP A 245 1.28 13.29 -8.24
N LEU A 246 1.31 12.43 -9.28
CA LEU A 246 1.99 11.13 -9.21
C LEU A 246 3.50 11.27 -9.38
N GLU A 247 3.97 12.26 -10.15
CA GLU A 247 5.40 12.49 -10.33
C GLU A 247 6.06 13.02 -9.05
N GLU A 248 5.44 14.00 -8.38
CA GLU A 248 6.01 14.63 -7.19
C GLU A 248 5.77 13.81 -5.91
N PHE A 249 4.63 13.12 -5.80
CA PHE A 249 4.18 12.45 -4.57
C PHE A 249 3.97 10.94 -4.73
N GLY A 250 4.36 10.35 -5.85
CA GLY A 250 4.23 8.92 -6.11
C GLY A 250 5.07 8.08 -5.15
N TRP A 251 4.61 6.85 -4.91
CA TRP A 251 5.34 5.87 -4.10
C TRP A 251 6.76 5.62 -4.62
N GLY A 252 6.87 5.43 -5.95
CA GLY A 252 8.16 5.19 -6.60
C GLY A 252 9.16 6.32 -6.47
N ALA A 253 8.70 7.57 -6.37
CA ALA A 253 9.57 8.75 -6.33
C ALA A 253 10.27 8.92 -4.97
N ASN A 254 9.58 8.63 -3.87
CA ASN A 254 10.06 9.00 -2.53
C ASN A 254 10.19 7.81 -1.56
N TRP A 255 9.39 6.76 -1.72
CA TRP A 255 9.28 5.68 -0.74
C TRP A 255 10.00 4.42 -1.14
N GLU A 256 10.07 4.13 -2.44
CA GLU A 256 10.66 2.87 -2.91
C GLU A 256 12.16 2.80 -2.59
N GLU A 257 12.93 3.83 -2.95
CA GLU A 257 14.37 3.91 -2.64
C GLU A 257 14.62 3.95 -1.12
N LEU A 258 13.77 4.68 -0.40
CA LEU A 258 13.86 4.83 1.06
C LEU A 258 13.64 3.51 1.77
N CYS A 259 12.56 2.81 1.44
CA CYS A 259 12.26 1.51 2.04
C CYS A 259 13.30 0.47 1.63
N ALA A 260 13.83 0.52 0.40
CA ALA A 260 14.92 -0.35 -0.03
C ALA A 260 16.20 -0.15 0.82
N ALA A 261 16.49 1.09 1.23
CA ALA A 261 17.63 1.41 2.08
C ALA A 261 17.40 1.11 3.58
N GLU A 262 16.17 1.30 4.06
CA GLU A 262 15.86 1.30 5.50
C GLU A 262 15.17 0.04 6.00
N VAL A 263 14.59 -0.78 5.11
CA VAL A 263 13.84 -1.98 5.49
C VAL A 263 14.59 -3.23 5.05
N GLU A 264 15.06 -4.03 6.01
CA GLU A 264 15.71 -5.30 5.70
C GLU A 264 14.70 -6.24 5.01
N LYS A 265 15.12 -6.93 3.92
CA LYS A 265 14.26 -7.81 3.09
C LYS A 265 13.08 -7.07 2.45
N TRP A 266 13.36 -5.89 1.89
CA TRP A 266 12.39 -5.08 1.16
C TRP A 266 11.98 -5.70 -0.17
N ASP A 267 12.93 -6.29 -0.89
CA ASP A 267 12.66 -7.05 -2.09
C ASP A 267 12.36 -8.52 -1.74
N PRO A 268 11.31 -9.11 -2.33
CA PRO A 268 10.93 -10.51 -2.11
C PRO A 268 11.92 -11.53 -2.68
#